data_AF-A0A8J6A8C7-F1
#
_entry.id   AF-A0A8J6A8C7-F1
#
_cell.length_a   1.000
_cell.length_b   1.000
_cell.length_c   1.000
_cell.angle_alpha   90.00
_cell.angle_beta   90.00
_cell.angle_gamma   90.00
#
_symmetry.space_group_name_H-M   'P 1'
#
loop_
_entity.id
_entity.type
_entity.pdbx_description
1 polymer ?
#
loop_
_entity_poly.entity_id
_entity_poly.type
_entity_poly.pdbx_seq_one_letter_code
_entity_poly.pdbx_strand_id
1 'polypeptide(L)'
;KTKTNFLCFLCCSFLELDYTCFRIRQKQKEGGTYSPRDAEIIDTKFKLDQLITVADLELKDERLTRPISKKSFLQHVEELCTNNNLKFQEEFSELPKFLQDLSSTDADLPWNRAKNRFPNIKP
;
A
#
# COMPACT_ATOMS: atom_id res chain seq x y z
N LYS A 1 49.60 24.55 27.04
CA LYS A 1 48.48 25.04 26.19
C LYS A 1 48.60 24.63 24.72
N THR A 2 49.81 24.48 24.16
CA THR A 2 50.06 24.10 22.75
C THR A 2 49.81 22.62 22.41
N LYS A 3 50.12 21.68 23.32
CA LYS A 3 49.92 20.22 23.07
C LYS A 3 48.45 19.81 22.97
N THR A 4 47.58 20.41 23.79
CA THR A 4 46.14 20.12 23.81
C THR A 4 45.43 20.57 22.54
N ASN A 5 45.88 21.70 21.96
CA ASN A 5 45.35 22.20 20.69
C ASN A 5 45.77 21.29 19.53
N PHE A 6 47.01 20.78 19.53
CA PHE A 6 47.48 19.87 18.49
C PHE A 6 46.71 18.53 18.49
N LEU A 7 46.42 18.01 19.68
CA LEU A 7 45.62 16.78 19.82
C LEU A 7 44.17 16.99 19.34
N CYS A 8 43.60 18.18 19.59
CA CYS A 8 42.28 18.55 19.10
C CYS A 8 42.23 18.61 17.56
N PHE A 9 43.22 19.27 16.93
CA PHE A 9 43.33 19.31 15.48
C PHE A 9 43.46 17.92 14.85
N LEU A 10 44.26 17.04 15.46
CA LEU A 10 44.37 15.65 15.01
C LEU A 10 43.02 14.92 15.13
N CYS A 11 42.32 15.00 16.27
CA CYS A 11 41.00 14.39 16.42
C CYS A 11 39.98 14.91 15.40
N CYS A 12 39.93 16.22 15.13
CA CYS A 12 39.04 16.78 14.12
C CYS A 12 39.34 16.24 12.72
N SER A 13 40.63 16.16 12.36
CA SER A 13 41.02 15.61 11.06
C SER A 13 40.67 14.12 10.88
N PHE A 14 40.80 13.30 11.93
CA PHE A 14 40.39 11.88 11.88
C PHE A 14 38.87 11.72 11.71
N LEU A 15 38.06 12.53 12.41
CA LEU A 15 36.60 12.47 12.29
C LEU A 15 36.11 12.87 10.90
N GLU A 16 36.75 13.86 10.26
CA GLU A 16 36.44 14.26 8.88
C GLU A 16 36.80 13.16 7.86
N LEU A 17 37.91 12.45 8.08
CA LEU A 17 38.32 11.32 7.25
C LEU A 17 37.37 10.12 7.41
N ASP A 18 36.93 9.83 8.64
CA ASP A 18 35.97 8.75 8.91
C ASP A 18 34.59 9.04 8.31
N TYR A 19 34.12 10.28 8.41
CA TYR A 19 32.84 10.70 7.82
C TYR A 19 32.85 10.61 6.29
N THR A 20 33.91 11.07 5.65
CA THR A 20 34.06 10.96 4.18
C THR A 20 34.18 9.51 3.73
N CYS A 21 34.91 8.67 4.46
CA CYS A 21 35.01 7.23 4.19
C CYS A 21 33.67 6.51 4.36
N PHE A 22 32.90 6.83 5.39
CA PHE A 22 31.55 6.31 5.60
C PHE A 22 30.61 6.70 4.45
N ARG A 23 30.64 7.97 4.02
CA ARG A 23 29.83 8.46 2.88
C ARG A 23 30.20 7.79 1.56
N ILE A 24 31.48 7.51 1.33
CA ILE A 24 31.95 6.77 0.14
C ILE A 24 31.47 5.31 0.21
N ARG A 25 31.59 4.64 1.36
CA ARG A 25 31.11 3.25 1.54
C ARG A 25 29.59 3.13 1.41
N GLN A 26 28.83 4.13 1.86
CA GLN A 26 27.38 4.17 1.68
C GLN A 26 27.02 4.28 0.18
N LYS A 27 27.66 5.18 -0.56
CA LYS A 27 27.47 5.32 -2.02
C LYS A 27 27.83 4.06 -2.79
N GLN A 28 28.85 3.32 -2.34
CA GLN A 28 29.22 2.02 -2.94
C GLN A 28 28.17 0.92 -2.68
N LYS A 29 27.43 0.98 -1.56
CA LYS A 29 26.32 0.05 -1.28
C LYS A 29 25.06 0.33 -2.10
N GLU A 30 24.88 1.57 -2.55
CA GLU A 30 23.73 2.00 -3.36
C GLU A 30 23.96 1.84 -4.88
N GLY A 31 25.21 1.59 -5.33
CA GLY A 31 25.62 1.64 -6.73
C GLY A 31 26.24 0.35 -7.29
N GLY A 32 25.69 -0.82 -6.97
CA GLY A 32 26.10 -2.07 -7.61
C GLY A 32 25.66 -2.12 -9.08
N THR A 33 26.59 -2.27 -10.02
CA THR A 33 26.24 -2.61 -11.41
C THR A 33 25.86 -4.09 -11.47
N TYR A 34 24.58 -4.37 -11.70
CA TYR A 34 24.10 -5.73 -11.97
C TYR A 34 24.78 -6.31 -13.22
N SER A 35 25.08 -7.61 -13.21
CA SER A 35 25.47 -8.33 -14.44
C SER A 35 24.36 -8.20 -15.49
N PRO A 36 24.64 -8.20 -16.81
CA PRO A 36 23.59 -8.16 -17.84
C PRO A 36 22.48 -9.19 -17.62
N ARG A 37 22.85 -10.38 -17.12
CA ARG A 37 21.89 -11.44 -16.76
C ARG A 37 21.05 -11.09 -15.52
N ASP A 38 21.66 -10.51 -14.49
CA ASP A 38 20.93 -10.15 -13.27
C ASP A 38 19.95 -9.00 -13.54
N ALA A 39 20.35 -8.04 -14.37
CA ALA A 39 19.48 -6.94 -14.80
C ALA A 39 18.25 -7.46 -15.57
N GLU A 40 18.44 -8.43 -16.47
CA GLU A 40 17.35 -9.07 -17.21
C GLU A 40 16.42 -9.89 -16.30
N ILE A 41 16.97 -10.60 -15.31
CA ILE A 41 16.17 -11.34 -14.31
C ILE A 41 15.34 -10.37 -13.46
N ILE A 42 15.91 -9.23 -13.06
CA ILE A 42 15.21 -8.22 -12.27
C ILE A 42 14.10 -7.55 -13.10
N ASP A 43 14.38 -7.20 -14.36
CA ASP A 43 13.39 -6.61 -15.27
C ASP A 43 12.23 -7.58 -15.57
N THR A 44 12.53 -8.84 -15.85
CA THR A 44 11.51 -9.87 -16.11
C THR A 44 10.66 -10.15 -14.87
N LYS A 45 11.29 -10.21 -13.68
CA LYS A 45 10.56 -10.33 -12.41
C LYS A 45 9.65 -9.13 -12.18
N PHE A 46 10.16 -7.90 -12.38
CA PHE A 46 9.37 -6.69 -12.21
C PHE A 46 8.17 -6.63 -13.18
N LYS A 47 8.37 -7.02 -14.45
CA LYS A 47 7.29 -7.15 -15.44
C LYS A 47 6.28 -8.21 -15.02
N LEU A 48 6.73 -9.34 -14.49
CA LEU A 48 5.85 -10.39 -14.00
C LEU A 48 5.03 -9.91 -12.79
N ASP A 49 5.66 -9.24 -11.83
CA ASP A 49 4.99 -8.65 -10.66
C ASP A 49 3.96 -7.58 -11.09
N GLN A 50 4.25 -6.78 -12.13
CA GLN A 50 3.27 -5.87 -12.75
C GLN A 50 2.10 -6.62 -13.38
N LEU A 51 2.35 -7.69 -14.13
CA LEU A 51 1.28 -8.49 -14.74
C LEU A 51 0.42 -9.18 -13.68
N ILE A 52 1.02 -9.68 -12.60
CA ILE A 52 0.31 -10.27 -11.47
C ILE A 52 -0.58 -9.22 -10.80
N THR A 53 -0.06 -8.02 -10.55
CA THR A 53 -0.85 -6.94 -9.94
C THR A 53 -1.99 -6.46 -10.85
N VAL A 54 -1.78 -6.37 -12.16
CA VAL A 54 -2.85 -6.05 -13.12
C VAL A 54 -3.90 -7.16 -13.16
N ALA A 55 -3.49 -8.43 -13.22
CA ALA A 55 -4.42 -9.57 -13.21
C ALA A 55 -5.21 -9.67 -11.89
N ASP A 56 -4.57 -9.40 -10.75
CA ASP A 56 -5.25 -9.33 -9.45
C ASP A 56 -6.28 -8.19 -9.39
N LEU A 57 -6.00 -7.06 -10.06
CA LEU A 57 -6.94 -5.96 -10.17
C LEU A 57 -8.11 -6.29 -11.11
N GLU A 58 -7.87 -6.93 -12.25
CA GLU A 58 -8.93 -7.37 -13.17
C GLU A 58 -9.83 -8.44 -12.54
N LEU A 59 -9.26 -9.45 -11.86
CA LEU A 59 -10.01 -10.47 -11.13
C LEU A 59 -10.81 -9.85 -9.97
N LYS A 60 -10.25 -8.83 -9.29
CA LYS A 60 -11.02 -8.05 -8.33
C LYS A 60 -12.18 -7.32 -9.02
N ASP A 61 -11.95 -6.64 -10.14
CA ASP A 61 -12.95 -5.82 -10.83
C ASP A 61 -14.21 -6.63 -11.24
N GLU A 62 -14.04 -7.87 -11.71
CA GLU A 62 -15.15 -8.77 -12.05
C GLU A 62 -16.05 -9.12 -10.85
N ARG A 63 -15.51 -9.09 -9.62
CA ARG A 63 -16.28 -9.31 -8.38
C ARG A 63 -16.81 -8.02 -7.77
N LEU A 64 -16.19 -6.88 -8.09
CA LEU A 64 -16.52 -5.57 -7.53
C LEU A 64 -17.67 -4.89 -8.29
N THR A 65 -17.86 -5.20 -9.58
CA THR A 65 -18.85 -4.52 -10.42
C THR A 65 -19.85 -5.47 -11.07
N ARG A 66 -21.13 -5.09 -11.06
CA ARG A 66 -22.24 -5.83 -11.69
C ARG A 66 -23.05 -4.87 -12.58
N PRO A 67 -22.55 -4.55 -13.79
CA PRO A 67 -23.21 -3.57 -14.65
C PRO A 67 -24.53 -4.10 -15.19
N ILE A 68 -25.59 -3.29 -15.06
CA ILE A 68 -26.92 -3.60 -15.59
C ILE A 68 -27.25 -2.58 -16.68
N SER A 69 -27.70 -3.05 -17.84
CA SER A 69 -28.12 -2.15 -18.90
C SER A 69 -29.35 -1.36 -18.48
N LYS A 70 -29.39 -0.06 -18.82
CA LYS A 70 -30.54 0.79 -18.49
C LYS A 70 -31.87 0.25 -19.04
N LYS A 71 -31.84 -0.42 -20.20
CA LYS A 71 -33.03 -1.00 -20.85
C LYS A 71 -33.57 -2.21 -20.10
N SER A 72 -32.70 -2.99 -19.46
CA SER A 72 -33.06 -4.22 -18.72
C SER A 72 -33.20 -4.01 -17.21
N PHE A 73 -33.01 -2.79 -16.71
CA PHE A 73 -32.96 -2.51 -15.27
C PHE A 73 -34.25 -2.92 -14.55
N LEU A 74 -35.42 -2.59 -15.12
CA LEU A 74 -36.71 -2.95 -14.50
C LEU A 74 -36.89 -4.46 -14.39
N GLN A 75 -36.61 -5.20 -15.47
CA GLN A 75 -36.66 -6.66 -15.47
C GLN A 75 -35.68 -7.26 -14.46
N HIS A 76 -34.46 -6.72 -14.38
CA HIS A 76 -33.46 -7.18 -13.42
C HIS A 76 -33.93 -6.98 -11.97
N VAL A 77 -34.55 -5.85 -11.63
CA VAL A 77 -35.12 -5.60 -10.30
C VAL A 77 -36.27 -6.57 -10.00
N GLU A 78 -37.15 -6.83 -10.97
CA GLU A 78 -38.22 -7.83 -10.81
C GLU A 78 -37.64 -9.22 -10.49
N GLU A 79 -36.62 -9.64 -11.25
CA GLU A 79 -35.93 -10.91 -11.02
C GLU A 79 -35.26 -10.96 -9.63
N LEU A 80 -34.62 -9.89 -9.18
CA LEU A 80 -34.03 -9.79 -7.85
C LEU A 80 -35.07 -9.90 -6.72
N CYS A 81 -36.25 -9.34 -6.93
CA CYS A 81 -37.33 -9.33 -5.94
C CYS A 81 -38.17 -10.60 -5.92
N THR A 82 -38.02 -11.49 -6.91
CA THR A 82 -38.71 -12.79 -6.90
C THR A 82 -38.34 -13.64 -5.68
N ASN A 83 -39.23 -14.56 -5.30
CA ASN A 83 -39.02 -15.49 -4.20
C ASN A 83 -38.57 -14.82 -2.90
N ASN A 84 -39.30 -13.78 -2.46
CA ASN A 84 -39.01 -13.05 -1.22
C ASN A 84 -37.57 -12.47 -1.16
N ASN A 85 -37.09 -11.94 -2.30
CA ASN A 85 -35.77 -11.31 -2.43
C ASN A 85 -34.58 -12.26 -2.20
N LEU A 86 -34.72 -13.57 -2.39
CA LEU A 86 -33.63 -14.53 -2.17
C LEU A 86 -32.38 -14.19 -2.98
N LYS A 87 -32.54 -13.93 -4.29
CA LYS A 87 -31.43 -13.53 -5.16
C LYS A 87 -30.76 -12.24 -4.70
N PHE A 88 -31.54 -11.26 -4.26
CA PHE A 88 -31.01 -10.02 -3.71
C PHE A 88 -30.18 -10.26 -2.44
N GLN A 89 -30.64 -11.14 -1.54
CA GLN A 89 -29.90 -11.46 -0.32
C GLN A 89 -28.59 -12.20 -0.61
N GLU A 90 -28.59 -13.10 -1.60
CA GLU A 90 -27.39 -13.77 -2.08
C GLU A 90 -26.39 -12.75 -2.64
N GLU A 91 -26.82 -11.89 -3.57
CA GLU A 91 -25.95 -10.85 -4.14
C GLU A 91 -25.44 -9.86 -3.08
N PHE A 92 -26.29 -9.48 -2.12
CA PHE A 92 -25.89 -8.61 -1.01
C PHE A 92 -24.87 -9.27 -0.07
N SER A 93 -24.99 -10.59 0.16
CA SER A 93 -24.08 -11.33 1.03
C SER A 93 -22.73 -11.60 0.36
N GLU A 94 -22.70 -11.66 -0.97
CA GLU A 94 -21.49 -11.76 -1.78
C GLU A 94 -20.73 -10.43 -1.90
N LEU A 95 -21.30 -9.32 -1.41
CA LEU A 95 -20.62 -8.04 -1.45
C LEU A 95 -19.26 -8.14 -0.74
N PRO A 96 -18.20 -7.59 -1.36
CA PRO A 96 -16.89 -7.52 -0.73
C PRO A 96 -17.00 -6.83 0.64
N LYS A 97 -16.38 -7.42 1.65
CA LYS A 97 -16.21 -6.74 2.95
C LYS A 97 -15.14 -5.68 2.80
N PHE A 98 -15.55 -4.53 2.28
CA PHE A 98 -14.67 -3.37 2.16
C PHE A 98 -14.22 -2.91 3.55
N LEU A 99 -13.04 -2.28 3.60
CA LEU A 99 -12.54 -1.51 4.74
C LEU A 99 -12.16 -2.30 6.01
N GLN A 100 -12.17 -3.63 6.02
CA GLN A 100 -11.73 -4.41 7.20
C GLN A 100 -10.27 -4.15 7.59
N ASP A 101 -9.43 -3.78 6.63
CA ASP A 101 -8.00 -3.53 6.84
C ASP A 101 -7.64 -2.04 7.00
N LEU A 102 -8.61 -1.14 6.92
CA LEU A 102 -8.37 0.31 7.10
C LEU A 102 -8.51 0.68 8.58
N SER A 103 -7.48 1.29 9.13
CA SER A 103 -7.46 1.70 10.53
C SER A 103 -8.38 2.91 10.77
N SER A 104 -9.29 2.81 11.74
CA SER A 104 -10.11 3.93 12.23
C SER A 104 -9.61 4.50 13.57
N THR A 105 -8.32 4.34 13.86
CA THR A 105 -7.70 4.68 15.16
C THR A 105 -7.82 6.16 15.52
N ASP A 106 -7.78 7.05 14.54
CA ASP A 106 -7.91 8.49 14.78
C ASP A 106 -9.31 8.88 15.27
N ALA A 107 -10.33 8.15 14.84
CA ALA A 107 -11.70 8.33 15.31
C ALA A 107 -11.89 7.82 16.75
N ASP A 108 -11.00 6.97 17.25
CA ASP A 108 -11.03 6.44 18.62
C ASP A 108 -10.32 7.29 19.66
N LEU A 109 -9.64 8.36 19.24
CA LEU A 109 -8.99 9.30 20.15
C LEU A 109 -10.03 9.92 21.10
N PRO A 110 -9.71 10.15 22.39
CA PRO A 110 -10.69 10.61 23.39
C PRO A 110 -11.45 11.86 22.98
N TRP A 111 -10.79 12.80 22.29
CA TRP A 111 -11.38 14.06 21.80
C TRP A 111 -12.20 13.92 20.52
N ASN A 112 -12.07 12.80 19.79
CA ASN A 112 -12.84 12.48 18.59
C ASN A 112 -14.00 11.53 18.89
N ARG A 113 -13.91 10.72 19.95
CA ARG A 113 -14.98 9.81 20.36
C ARG A 113 -16.31 10.54 20.60
N ALA A 114 -16.27 11.71 21.24
CA ALA A 114 -17.46 12.53 21.49
C ALA A 114 -18.03 13.16 20.21
N LYS A 115 -17.24 13.24 19.13
CA LYS A 115 -17.68 13.75 17.82
C LYS A 115 -18.32 12.66 16.96
N ASN A 116 -18.13 11.39 17.31
CA ASN A 116 -18.76 10.27 16.62
C ASN A 116 -20.18 10.08 17.15
N ARG A 117 -21.18 10.21 16.26
CA ARG A 117 -22.58 9.94 16.62
C ARG A 117 -22.79 8.48 17.01
N PHE A 118 -22.05 7.57 16.38
CA PHE A 118 -22.15 6.14 16.61
C PHE A 118 -20.75 5.54 16.80
N PRO A 119 -20.51 4.75 17.86
CA PRO A 119 -19.19 4.14 18.11
C PRO A 119 -18.74 3.15 17.03
N ASN A 120 -19.67 2.58 16.28
CA ASN A 120 -19.44 1.57 15.24
C ASN A 120 -19.42 2.14 13.82
N ILE A 121 -19.66 3.45 13.64
CA ILE A 121 -19.62 4.11 12.32
C ILE A 121 -18.55 5.21 12.41
N LYS A 122 -17.39 4.91 11.86
CA LYS A 122 -16.21 5.79 11.87
C LYS A 122 -15.75 6.07 10.44
N PRO A 123 -15.13 7.22 10.19
CA PRO A 123 -14.47 7.50 8.92
C PRO A 123 -13.34 6.51 8.64
#